data_AF-A0A2G6GCB4-F1
#
_entry.id   AF-A0A2G6GCB4-F1
#
_cell.length_a   1.000
_cell.length_b   1.000
_cell.length_c   1.000
_cell.angle_alpha   90.00
_cell.angle_beta   90.00
_cell.angle_gamma   90.00
#
_symmetry.space_group_name_H-M   'P 1'
#
loop_
_entity.id
_entity.type
_entity.pdbx_description
1 polymer ?
#
loop_
_entity_poly.entity_id
_entity_poly.type
_entity_poly.pdbx_seq_one_letter_code
_entity_poly.pdbx_strand_id
1 'polypeptide(L)'
;MQITSHFLGIELEAQYFCDLFVEVFAYVKKHSIESAVSFQNPLSPHITLYYLKKDESDADIQEIKEYIATFDLHSPLYVSGLNYFLRPESKTYILYFTIQTDIPLQEYRERLHHRYQRNQVEDNTYPFSAHMTFLRIRDSGIFEAHRENIEKIIHRKLQSLGTVDVNTGRMYVYAVNSHFKEEIQIKL
;
A
#
# COMPACT_ATOMS: atom_id res chain seq x y z
N MET A 1 -19.91 -6.30 -7.97
CA MET A 1 -19.26 -5.65 -6.80
C MET A 1 -19.25 -4.16 -7.06
N GLN A 2 -19.57 -3.31 -6.07
CA GLN A 2 -19.47 -1.86 -6.25
C GLN A 2 -18.00 -1.45 -6.13
N ILE A 3 -17.39 -1.03 -7.24
CA ILE A 3 -15.99 -0.59 -7.28
C ILE A 3 -15.94 0.90 -6.90
N THR A 4 -15.08 1.24 -5.96
CA THR A 4 -14.88 2.61 -5.47
C THR A 4 -13.66 3.28 -6.06
N SER A 5 -12.68 2.49 -6.51
CA SER A 5 -11.47 2.97 -7.18
C SER A 5 -10.74 1.82 -7.90
N HIS A 6 -9.89 2.19 -8.85
CA HIS A 6 -8.89 1.32 -9.45
C HIS A 6 -7.50 1.89 -9.26
N PHE A 7 -6.48 1.02 -9.17
CA PHE A 7 -5.09 1.45 -9.15
C PHE A 7 -4.17 0.38 -9.73
N LEU A 8 -2.97 0.82 -10.12
CA LEU A 8 -1.86 -0.03 -10.52
C LEU A 8 -0.96 -0.27 -9.32
N GLY A 9 -0.77 -1.54 -8.96
CA GLY A 9 0.03 -1.91 -7.80
C GLY A 9 1.07 -2.96 -8.15
N ILE A 10 2.30 -2.77 -7.65
CA ILE A 10 3.30 -3.83 -7.62
C ILE A 10 2.99 -4.71 -6.43
N GLU A 11 2.80 -6.01 -6.68
CA GLU A 11 2.53 -6.99 -5.64
C GLU A 11 3.79 -7.28 -4.83
N LEU A 12 3.60 -7.46 -3.51
CA LEU A 12 4.64 -7.93 -2.61
C LEU A 12 4.29 -9.32 -2.07
N GLU A 13 5.30 -10.10 -1.71
CA GLU A 13 5.14 -11.45 -1.17
C GLU A 13 4.50 -11.42 0.23
N ALA A 14 3.20 -11.75 0.29
CA ALA A 14 2.39 -11.62 1.50
C ALA A 14 2.91 -12.43 2.69
N GLN A 15 3.50 -13.60 2.43
CA GLN A 15 4.01 -14.49 3.46
C GLN A 15 5.01 -13.83 4.42
N TYR A 16 5.78 -12.85 3.95
CA TYR A 16 6.77 -12.14 4.76
C TYR A 16 6.12 -11.17 5.76
N PHE A 17 4.87 -10.78 5.55
CA PHE A 17 4.17 -9.81 6.39
C PHE A 17 3.15 -10.45 7.33
N CYS A 18 2.72 -11.69 7.08
CA CYS A 18 1.66 -12.37 7.83
C CYS A 18 1.87 -12.31 9.34
N ASP A 19 3.05 -12.73 9.83
CA ASP A 19 3.37 -12.72 11.26
C ASP A 19 3.30 -11.33 11.87
N LEU A 20 3.76 -10.31 11.13
CA LEU A 20 3.73 -8.93 11.60
C LEU A 20 2.29 -8.42 11.73
N PHE A 21 1.44 -8.70 10.74
CA PHE A 21 0.02 -8.38 10.83
C PHE A 21 -0.64 -9.07 12.02
N VAL A 22 -0.38 -10.36 12.24
CA VAL A 22 -0.94 -11.12 13.36
C VAL A 22 -0.51 -10.55 14.71
N GLU A 23 0.77 -10.24 14.90
CA GLU A 23 1.27 -9.72 16.18
C GLU A 23 0.71 -8.33 16.50
N VAL A 24 0.66 -7.42 15.52
CA VAL A 24 0.09 -6.08 15.73
C VAL A 24 -1.43 -6.17 15.92
N PHE A 25 -2.13 -7.02 15.17
CA PHE A 25 -3.56 -7.24 15.36
C PHE A 25 -3.87 -7.81 16.74
N ALA A 26 -3.09 -8.77 17.23
CA ALA A 26 -3.24 -9.33 18.57
C ALA A 26 -3.04 -8.26 19.66
N TYR A 27 -2.07 -7.36 19.49
CA TYR A 27 -1.90 -6.20 20.38
C TYR A 27 -3.13 -5.28 20.35
N VAL A 28 -3.57 -4.89 19.16
CA VAL A 28 -4.74 -4.01 18.95
C VAL A 28 -6.00 -4.61 19.60
N LYS A 29 -6.21 -5.92 19.46
CA LYS A 29 -7.31 -6.66 20.10
C LYS A 29 -7.19 -6.71 21.62
N LYS A 30 -6.01 -7.04 22.14
CA LYS A 30 -5.76 -7.13 23.59
C LYS A 30 -6.03 -5.80 24.31
N HIS A 31 -5.79 -4.69 23.64
CA HIS A 31 -5.94 -3.34 24.19
C HIS A 31 -7.26 -2.66 23.80
N SER A 32 -8.16 -3.34 23.09
CA SER A 32 -9.48 -2.83 22.68
C SER A 32 -9.41 -1.52 21.87
N ILE A 33 -8.44 -1.39 20.96
CA ILE A 33 -8.22 -0.19 20.13
C ILE A 33 -8.56 -0.41 18.65
N GLU A 34 -9.41 -1.37 18.32
CA GLU A 34 -9.76 -1.71 16.92
C GLU A 34 -10.59 -0.63 16.20
N SER A 35 -11.13 0.34 16.93
CA SER A 35 -11.76 1.52 16.36
C SER A 35 -10.73 2.58 15.95
N ALA A 36 -9.54 2.58 16.56
CA ALA A 36 -8.51 3.59 16.34
C ALA A 36 -7.66 3.31 15.09
N VAL A 37 -7.65 2.06 14.59
CA VAL A 37 -6.87 1.66 13.42
C VAL A 37 -7.67 0.81 12.44
N SER A 38 -7.23 0.77 11.19
CA SER A 38 -7.80 -0.03 10.12
C SER A 38 -6.63 -0.59 9.31
N PHE A 39 -6.45 -1.91 9.32
CA PHE A 39 -5.33 -2.56 8.64
C PHE A 39 -5.54 -2.57 7.12
N GLN A 40 -4.43 -2.51 6.39
CA GLN A 40 -4.38 -2.96 5.01
C GLN A 40 -4.78 -4.44 4.93
N ASN A 41 -5.34 -4.89 3.81
CA ASN A 41 -5.55 -6.31 3.57
C ASN A 41 -4.19 -7.06 3.61
N PRO A 42 -3.96 -7.97 4.59
CA PRO A 42 -2.68 -8.67 4.75
C PRO A 42 -2.39 -9.65 3.61
N LEU A 43 -3.41 -10.04 2.83
CA LEU A 43 -3.28 -10.95 1.69
C LEU A 43 -2.95 -10.22 0.38
N SER A 44 -2.92 -8.89 0.40
CA SER A 44 -2.65 -8.08 -0.78
C SER A 44 -1.70 -6.91 -0.46
N PRO A 45 -0.52 -7.15 0.12
CA PRO A 45 0.48 -6.12 0.26
C PRO A 45 0.99 -5.69 -1.12
N HIS A 46 1.11 -4.39 -1.31
CA HIS A 46 1.50 -3.81 -2.60
C HIS A 46 2.10 -2.42 -2.42
N ILE A 47 2.76 -1.97 -3.49
CA ILE A 47 3.17 -0.58 -3.71
C ILE A 47 2.25 0.00 -4.78
N THR A 48 1.46 1.00 -4.45
CA THR A 48 0.62 1.69 -5.43
C THR A 48 1.48 2.61 -6.29
N LEU A 49 1.45 2.40 -7.61
CA LEU A 49 2.16 3.23 -8.57
C LEU A 49 1.31 4.37 -9.13
N TYR A 50 0.04 4.08 -9.45
CA TYR A 50 -0.80 5.04 -10.16
C TYR A 50 -2.28 4.75 -9.94
N TYR A 51 -3.09 5.78 -9.72
CA TYR A 51 -4.54 5.63 -9.57
C TYR A 51 -5.26 5.83 -10.91
N LEU A 52 -6.24 4.98 -11.17
CA LEU A 52 -7.04 4.95 -12.40
C LEU A 52 -8.44 5.53 -12.15
N LYS A 53 -9.28 5.62 -13.20
CA LYS A 53 -10.68 6.02 -13.01
C LYS A 53 -11.45 4.96 -12.24
N LYS A 54 -12.56 5.38 -11.63
CA LYS A 54 -13.44 4.45 -10.89
C LYS A 54 -14.15 3.47 -11.83
N ASP A 55 -14.39 3.90 -13.06
CA ASP A 55 -15.21 3.28 -14.09
C ASP A 55 -14.39 2.94 -15.35
N GLU A 56 -13.24 2.31 -15.18
CA GLU A 56 -12.49 1.75 -16.32
C GLU A 56 -13.29 0.62 -16.96
N SER A 57 -13.41 0.60 -18.30
CA SER A 57 -14.09 -0.47 -19.01
C SER A 57 -13.20 -1.72 -19.11
N ASP A 58 -13.77 -2.90 -19.37
CA ASP A 58 -12.98 -4.13 -19.55
C ASP A 58 -11.93 -4.00 -20.68
N ALA A 59 -12.23 -3.24 -21.74
CA ALA A 59 -11.30 -2.96 -22.81
C ALA A 59 -10.15 -2.05 -22.35
N ASP A 60 -10.43 -1.03 -21.55
CA ASP A 60 -9.40 -0.18 -20.95
C ASP A 60 -8.51 -1.00 -20.00
N ILE A 61 -9.11 -1.84 -19.15
CA ILE A 61 -8.39 -2.71 -18.22
C ILE A 61 -7.45 -3.65 -18.99
N GLN A 62 -7.90 -4.23 -20.11
CA GLN A 62 -7.06 -5.11 -20.91
C GLN A 62 -5.89 -4.36 -21.56
N GLU A 63 -6.12 -3.18 -22.12
CA GLU A 63 -5.05 -2.32 -22.66
C GLU A 63 -4.02 -1.96 -21.58
N ILE A 64 -4.50 -1.58 -20.40
CA ILE A 64 -3.65 -1.22 -19.27
C ILE A 64 -2.77 -2.40 -18.86
N LYS A 65 -3.34 -3.61 -18.78
CA LYS A 65 -2.58 -4.83 -18.46
C LYS A 65 -1.47 -5.10 -19.47
N GLU A 66 -1.76 -4.97 -20.75
CA GLU A 66 -0.78 -5.14 -21.82
C GLU A 66 0.33 -4.10 -21.72
N TYR A 67 -0.01 -2.86 -21.40
CA TYR A 67 0.98 -1.79 -21.25
C TYR A 67 1.89 -2.00 -20.04
N ILE A 68 1.34 -2.32 -18.86
CA ILE A 68 2.16 -2.52 -17.64
C ILE A 68 3.04 -3.77 -17.72
N ALA A 69 2.68 -4.76 -18.54
CA ALA A 69 3.51 -5.94 -18.79
C ALA A 69 4.85 -5.60 -19.47
N THR A 70 5.02 -4.38 -19.99
CA THR A 70 6.28 -3.90 -20.57
C THR A 70 7.27 -3.35 -19.53
N PHE A 71 6.87 -3.24 -18.26
CA PHE A 71 7.73 -2.69 -17.20
C PHE A 71 8.62 -3.79 -16.63
N ASP A 72 9.90 -3.48 -16.44
CA ASP A 72 10.88 -4.41 -15.86
C ASP A 72 10.81 -4.31 -14.33
N LEU A 73 10.40 -5.41 -13.70
CA LEU A 73 10.24 -5.53 -12.26
C LEU A 73 11.18 -6.57 -11.66
N HIS A 74 12.27 -6.94 -12.35
CA HIS A 74 13.15 -8.02 -11.89
C HIS A 74 14.15 -7.61 -10.80
N SER A 75 14.30 -6.32 -10.52
CA SER A 75 15.19 -5.86 -9.44
C SER A 75 14.55 -6.08 -8.06
N PRO A 76 15.33 -6.36 -7.00
CA PRO A 76 14.79 -6.61 -5.68
C PRO A 76 14.01 -5.43 -5.07
N LEU A 77 13.04 -5.74 -4.20
CA LEU A 77 12.34 -4.77 -3.34
C LEU A 77 12.62 -5.13 -1.88
N TYR A 78 13.18 -4.19 -1.13
CA TYR A 78 13.45 -4.36 0.30
C TYR A 78 12.62 -3.40 1.14
N VAL A 79 12.12 -3.88 2.26
CA VAL A 79 11.51 -3.02 3.28
C VAL A 79 12.63 -2.33 4.07
N SER A 80 12.76 -1.01 3.91
CA SER A 80 13.89 -0.26 4.48
C SER A 80 13.58 0.42 5.81
N GLY A 81 12.30 0.56 6.18
CA GLY A 81 11.92 1.31 7.36
C GLY A 81 10.42 1.51 7.51
N LEU A 82 10.07 2.38 8.44
CA LEU A 82 8.72 2.74 8.85
C LEU A 82 8.58 4.26 8.81
N ASN A 83 7.47 4.77 8.29
CA ASN A 83 7.17 6.19 8.33
C ASN A 83 5.65 6.46 8.33
N TYR A 84 5.27 7.73 8.42
CA TYR A 84 3.90 8.19 8.53
C TYR A 84 3.55 9.24 7.48
N PHE A 85 2.32 9.16 6.95
CA PHE A 85 1.69 10.33 6.34
C PHE A 85 0.92 11.11 7.41
N LEU A 86 1.14 12.42 7.42
CA LEU A 86 0.52 13.35 8.34
C LEU A 86 -0.61 14.12 7.64
N ARG A 87 -1.68 14.42 8.38
CA ARG A 87 -2.70 15.41 7.98
C ARG A 87 -2.24 16.83 8.34
N PRO A 88 -2.86 17.91 7.79
CA PRO A 88 -2.45 19.31 8.03
C PRO A 88 -2.27 19.72 9.50
N GLU A 89 -2.97 19.05 10.43
CA GLU A 89 -2.82 19.26 11.88
C GLU A 89 -1.73 18.37 12.53
N SER A 90 -0.78 17.87 11.75
CA SER A 90 0.27 16.92 12.17
C SER A 90 -0.24 15.61 12.77
N LYS A 91 -1.51 15.26 12.53
CA LYS A 91 -2.11 14.01 12.98
C LYS A 91 -1.64 12.87 12.09
N THR A 92 -1.06 11.85 12.70
CA THR A 92 -0.69 10.59 12.05
C THR A 92 -1.94 9.96 11.43
N TYR A 93 -1.86 9.63 10.13
CA TYR A 93 -3.02 9.16 9.37
C TYR A 93 -2.77 7.80 8.68
N ILE A 94 -1.58 7.59 8.14
CA ILE A 94 -1.20 6.30 7.55
C ILE A 94 0.17 5.95 8.09
N LEU A 95 0.29 4.73 8.62
CA LEU A 95 1.57 4.11 8.91
C LEU A 95 1.90 3.20 7.73
N TYR A 96 3.08 3.39 7.15
CA TYR A 96 3.54 2.66 5.98
C TYR A 96 5.00 2.25 6.11
N PHE A 97 5.37 1.24 5.32
CA PHE A 97 6.76 0.83 5.17
C PHE A 97 7.40 1.51 3.97
N THR A 98 8.61 2.02 4.16
CA THR A 98 9.44 2.56 3.07
C THR A 98 10.05 1.41 2.29
N ILE A 99 10.18 1.61 0.98
CA ILE A 99 10.72 0.61 0.06
C ILE A 99 12.04 1.11 -0.51
N GLN A 100 13.04 0.23 -0.53
CA GLN A 100 14.30 0.42 -1.23
C GLN A 100 14.36 -0.52 -2.44
N THR A 101 14.68 0.02 -3.60
CA THR A 101 14.77 -0.73 -4.86
C THR A 101 15.53 0.05 -5.92
N ASP A 102 16.06 -0.69 -6.89
CA ASP A 102 16.64 -0.13 -8.11
C ASP A 102 15.62 -0.06 -9.27
N ILE A 103 14.40 -0.56 -9.09
CA ILE A 103 13.32 -0.39 -10.07
C ILE A 103 13.05 1.13 -10.22
N PRO A 104 13.01 1.69 -11.44
CA PRO A 104 12.79 3.11 -11.66
C PRO A 104 11.30 3.48 -11.51
N LEU A 105 10.72 3.28 -10.31
CA LEU A 105 9.30 3.43 -10.03
C LEU A 105 8.75 4.83 -10.34
N GLN A 106 9.55 5.87 -10.07
CA GLN A 106 9.17 7.25 -10.43
C GLN A 106 9.00 7.40 -11.95
N GLU A 107 9.94 6.86 -12.73
CA GLU A 107 9.87 6.92 -14.19
C GLU A 107 8.64 6.17 -14.71
N TYR A 108 8.36 4.99 -14.15
CA TYR A 108 7.18 4.20 -14.50
C TYR A 108 5.90 4.96 -14.20
N ARG A 109 5.81 5.60 -13.03
CA ARG A 109 4.69 6.48 -12.71
C ARG A 109 4.55 7.63 -13.69
N GLU A 110 5.64 8.31 -14.06
CA GLU A 110 5.56 9.42 -15.03
C GLU A 110 5.12 8.96 -16.42
N ARG A 111 5.56 7.78 -16.86
CA ARG A 111 5.08 7.15 -18.10
C ARG A 111 3.57 6.87 -18.04
N LEU A 112 3.08 6.35 -16.91
CA LEU A 112 1.64 6.13 -16.68
C LEU A 112 0.87 7.46 -16.66
N HIS A 113 1.42 8.47 -15.99
CA HIS A 113 0.84 9.80 -15.90
C HIS A 113 0.71 10.46 -17.27
N HIS A 114 1.75 10.41 -18.08
CA HIS A 114 1.75 10.94 -19.45
C HIS A 114 0.74 10.22 -20.35
N ARG A 115 0.64 8.89 -20.23
CA ARG A 115 -0.25 8.06 -21.05
C ARG A 115 -1.73 8.27 -20.70
N TYR A 116 -2.08 8.21 -19.42
CA TYR A 116 -3.48 8.14 -18.98
C TYR A 116 -4.07 9.47 -18.52
N GLN A 117 -3.21 10.44 -18.15
CA GLN A 117 -3.57 11.81 -17.79
C GLN A 117 -4.73 11.89 -16.79
N ARG A 118 -4.74 11.01 -15.77
CA ARG A 118 -5.80 10.93 -14.77
C ARG A 118 -5.66 12.01 -13.68
N ASN A 119 -5.51 13.27 -14.11
CA ASN A 119 -5.26 14.42 -13.24
C ASN A 119 -6.45 14.79 -12.35
N GLN A 120 -7.65 14.35 -12.74
CA GLN A 120 -8.86 14.47 -11.94
C GLN A 120 -8.85 13.55 -10.69
N VAL A 121 -7.92 12.60 -10.61
CA VAL A 121 -7.73 11.77 -9.42
C VAL A 121 -6.73 12.47 -8.51
N GLU A 122 -7.21 13.01 -7.40
CA GLU A 122 -6.41 13.84 -6.47
C GLU A 122 -5.13 13.12 -6.01
N ASP A 123 -5.19 11.82 -5.74
CA ASP A 123 -4.03 11.04 -5.30
C ASP A 123 -2.86 11.08 -6.29
N ASN A 124 -3.14 11.26 -7.59
CA ASN A 124 -2.11 11.40 -8.62
C ASN A 124 -1.43 12.79 -8.63
N THR A 125 -1.91 13.75 -7.83
CA THR A 125 -1.32 15.09 -7.72
C THR A 125 -0.25 15.18 -6.64
N TYR A 126 -0.20 14.23 -5.70
CA TYR A 126 0.80 14.20 -4.65
C TYR A 126 2.16 13.70 -5.17
N PRO A 127 3.28 14.17 -4.56
CA PRO A 127 4.60 13.60 -4.82
C PRO A 127 4.58 12.10 -4.59
N PHE A 128 5.15 11.36 -5.54
CA PHE A 128 5.24 9.92 -5.41
C PHE A 128 6.27 9.53 -4.35
N SER A 129 5.90 8.52 -3.58
CA SER A 129 6.78 7.86 -2.63
C SER A 129 6.48 6.37 -2.70
N ALA A 130 7.49 5.54 -2.95
CA ALA A 130 7.31 4.10 -2.97
C ALA A 130 7.11 3.59 -1.54
N HIS A 131 5.91 3.11 -1.25
CA HIS A 131 5.55 2.65 0.09
C HIS A 131 4.54 1.51 0.04
N MET A 132 4.53 0.69 1.10
CA MET A 132 3.46 -0.26 1.40
C MET A 132 2.66 0.26 2.59
N THR A 133 1.37 0.56 2.39
CA THR A 133 0.48 0.89 3.51
C THR A 133 0.33 -0.32 4.43
N PHE A 134 0.52 -0.14 5.74
CA PHE A 134 0.33 -1.20 6.73
C PHE A 134 -0.98 -1.00 7.51
N LEU A 135 -1.21 0.20 8.02
CA LEU A 135 -2.48 0.56 8.65
C LEU A 135 -2.82 2.04 8.47
N ARG A 136 -4.12 2.32 8.51
CA ARG A 136 -4.70 3.66 8.58
C ARG A 136 -5.10 3.96 10.02
N ILE A 137 -4.79 5.16 10.47
CA ILE A 137 -5.09 5.67 11.81
C ILE A 137 -6.40 6.46 11.72
N ARG A 138 -7.41 5.99 12.46
CA ARG A 138 -8.76 6.56 12.51
C ARG A 138 -8.93 7.49 13.71
N ASP A 139 -8.26 7.18 14.82
CA ASP A 139 -8.19 8.02 16.00
C ASP A 139 -6.72 8.18 16.40
N SER A 140 -6.16 9.34 16.07
CA SER A 140 -4.75 9.65 16.35
C SER A 140 -4.50 9.77 17.86
N GLY A 141 -5.45 10.25 18.66
CA GLY A 141 -5.25 10.38 20.11
C GLY A 141 -5.08 9.02 20.79
N ILE A 142 -5.95 8.06 20.44
CA ILE A 142 -5.81 6.68 20.93
C ILE A 142 -4.54 6.04 20.36
N PHE A 143 -4.29 6.18 19.06
CA PHE A 143 -3.11 5.56 18.44
C PHE A 143 -1.79 6.03 19.06
N GLU A 144 -1.61 7.34 19.28
CA GLU A 144 -0.39 7.90 19.86
C GLU A 144 -0.09 7.36 21.26
N ALA A 145 -1.12 7.11 22.08
CA ALA A 145 -0.95 6.49 23.40
C ALA A 145 -0.41 5.04 23.34
N HIS A 146 -0.52 4.39 22.18
CA HIS A 146 -0.06 3.01 21.95
C HIS A 146 1.08 2.91 20.92
N ARG A 147 1.48 4.02 20.27
CA ARG A 147 2.38 4.05 19.12
C ARG A 147 3.70 3.35 19.41
N GLU A 148 4.38 3.71 20.49
CA GLU A 148 5.69 3.15 20.83
C GLU A 148 5.68 1.62 20.97
N ASN A 149 4.60 1.06 21.55
CA ASN A 149 4.46 -0.38 21.70
C ASN A 149 4.20 -1.08 20.37
N ILE A 150 3.39 -0.47 19.49
CA ILE A 150 3.13 -0.97 18.14
C ILE A 150 4.41 -0.92 17.30
N GLU A 151 5.12 0.23 17.31
CA GLU A 151 6.40 0.41 16.63
C GLU A 151 7.44 -0.60 17.13
N LYS A 152 7.47 -0.91 18.43
CA LYS A 152 8.39 -1.92 18.99
C LYS A 152 8.13 -3.33 18.43
N ILE A 153 6.87 -3.70 18.19
CA ILE A 153 6.52 -4.97 17.53
C ILE A 153 7.01 -4.93 16.08
N ILE A 154 6.71 -3.84 15.37
CA ILE A 154 7.10 -3.64 13.97
C ILE A 154 8.62 -3.71 13.80
N HIS A 155 9.39 -2.92 14.55
CA HIS A 155 10.84 -2.83 14.43
C HIS A 155 11.52 -4.19 14.65
N ARG A 156 11.00 -5.01 15.57
CA ARG A 156 11.52 -6.36 15.80
C ARG A 156 11.39 -7.24 14.54
N LYS A 157 10.27 -7.15 13.82
CA LYS A 157 10.06 -7.89 12.57
C LYS A 157 10.80 -7.28 11.39
N LEU A 158 10.94 -5.96 11.34
CA LEU A 158 11.71 -5.30 10.28
C LEU A 158 13.19 -5.69 10.31
N GLN A 159 13.77 -5.97 11.48
CA GLN A 159 15.13 -6.48 11.58
C GLN A 159 15.34 -7.79 10.81
N SER A 160 14.34 -8.68 10.75
CA SER A 160 14.42 -9.90 9.93
C SER A 160 14.05 -9.68 8.46
N LEU A 161 13.27 -8.63 8.14
CA LEU A 161 12.79 -8.36 6.78
C LEU A 161 13.73 -7.48 5.95
N GLY A 162 14.58 -6.68 6.56
CA GLY A 162 15.36 -5.64 5.85
C GLY A 162 16.33 -6.14 4.77
N THR A 163 16.59 -7.46 4.71
CA THR A 163 17.44 -8.09 3.68
C THR A 163 16.69 -9.08 2.80
N VAL A 164 15.39 -9.26 3.04
CA VAL A 164 14.55 -10.19 2.29
C VAL A 164 13.99 -9.46 1.08
N ASP A 165 14.22 -10.01 -0.11
CA ASP A 165 13.53 -9.55 -1.30
C ASP A 165 12.05 -9.93 -1.22
N VAL A 166 11.19 -8.92 -1.10
CA VAL A 166 9.74 -9.08 -1.01
C VAL A 166 9.04 -8.94 -2.36
N ASN A 167 9.79 -8.82 -3.45
CA ASN A 167 9.24 -8.63 -4.80
C ASN A 167 8.69 -9.92 -5.39
N THR A 168 7.46 -9.89 -5.92
CA THR A 168 6.91 -11.03 -6.70
C THR A 168 7.27 -10.94 -8.20
N GLY A 169 7.78 -9.78 -8.63
CA GLY A 169 8.02 -9.43 -10.02
C GLY A 169 6.75 -9.10 -10.81
N ARG A 170 5.62 -8.85 -10.13
CA ARG A 170 4.31 -8.68 -10.78
C ARG A 170 3.66 -7.34 -10.46
N MET A 171 3.02 -6.78 -11.48
CA MET A 171 2.13 -5.63 -11.36
C MET A 171 0.73 -6.02 -11.80
N TYR A 172 -0.28 -5.53 -11.08
CA TYR A 172 -1.67 -5.80 -11.37
C TYR A 172 -2.49 -4.51 -11.41
N VAL A 173 -3.60 -4.59 -12.14
CA VAL A 173 -4.70 -3.65 -11.97
C VAL A 173 -5.56 -4.14 -10.81
N TYR A 174 -5.75 -3.30 -9.81
CA TYR A 174 -6.57 -3.60 -8.64
C TYR A 174 -7.90 -2.86 -8.75
N ALA A 175 -9.00 -3.57 -8.51
CA ALA A 175 -10.30 -2.99 -8.19
C ALA A 175 -10.50 -2.99 -6.68
N VAL A 176 -10.94 -1.86 -6.13
CA VAL A 176 -11.15 -1.68 -4.69
C VAL A 176 -12.62 -1.46 -4.40
N ASN A 177 -13.09 -2.04 -3.30
CA ASN A 177 -14.34 -1.66 -2.67
C ASN A 177 -14.05 -1.19 -1.23
N SER A 178 -14.09 0.14 -1.05
CA SER A 178 -13.85 0.81 0.23
C SER A 178 -15.10 0.95 1.11
N HIS A 179 -16.25 0.37 0.73
CA HIS A 179 -17.43 0.36 1.59
C HIS A 179 -17.26 -0.57 2.81
N PHE A 180 -16.31 -1.51 2.75
CA PHE A 180 -15.97 -2.39 3.86
C PHE A 180 -14.84 -1.79 4.70
N LYS A 181 -14.90 -1.98 6.04
CA LYS A 181 -13.88 -1.48 6.99
C LYS A 181 -12.49 -2.06 6.72
N GLU A 182 -12.46 -3.25 6.14
CA GLU A 182 -11.30 -3.91 5.57
C GLU A 182 -11.49 -3.83 4.06
N GLU A 183 -10.86 -2.84 3.42
CA GLU A 183 -11.05 -2.60 1.98
C GLU A 183 -10.82 -3.89 1.19
N ILE A 184 -11.79 -4.26 0.36
CA ILE A 184 -11.67 -5.45 -0.49
C ILE A 184 -10.91 -5.04 -1.74
N GLN A 185 -9.83 -5.76 -2.04
CA GLN A 185 -9.00 -5.52 -3.21
C GLN A 185 -8.99 -6.79 -4.06
N ILE A 186 -9.29 -6.65 -5.34
CA ILE A 186 -9.31 -7.75 -6.31
C ILE A 186 -8.35 -7.41 -7.43
N LYS A 187 -7.45 -8.34 -7.74
CA LYS A 187 -6.60 -8.29 -8.94
C LYS A 187 -7.48 -8.60 -10.13
N LEU A 188 -7.59 -7.65 -11.06
CA LEU A 188 -8.34 -7.81 -12.28
C LEU A 188 -7.52 -8.58 -13.30
#